data_AF-A0A5D0MLW3-F1
#
_entry.id   AF-A0A5D0MLW3-F1
#
_cell.length_a   1.000
_cell.length_b   1.000
_cell.length_c   1.000
_cell.angle_alpha   90.00
_cell.angle_beta   90.00
_cell.angle_gamma   90.00
#
_symmetry.space_group_name_H-M   'P 1'
#
loop_
_entity.id
_entity.type
_entity.pdbx_description
1 polymer ?
#
loop_
_entity_poly.entity_id
_entity_poly.type
_entity_poly.pdbx_seq_one_letter_code
_entity_poly.pdbx_strand_id
1 'polypeptide(L)'
;MKGICTLTAILTLIFISAGSLYAKEFYLNLPLPPNTQYNNVNDNTIRPVPSEKTAETAKEEKQNTTLSLQGIIKVSNDYTALINGRIHKTGDKINSYRIISIDSDNVLLSKNGNRVELYVGKD
;
A
#
# COMPACT_ATOMS: atom_id res chain seq x y z
N MET A 1 16.94 -11.70 57.25
CA MET A 1 17.13 -11.34 55.83
C MET A 1 15.78 -11.38 55.10
N LYS A 2 14.94 -10.34 55.22
CA LYS A 2 13.62 -10.25 54.56
C LYS A 2 13.31 -8.85 53.99
N GLY A 3 14.24 -7.89 54.10
CA GLY A 3 13.99 -6.48 53.77
C GLY A 3 14.59 -5.97 52.44
N ILE A 4 15.29 -6.82 51.68
CA ILE A 4 15.99 -6.40 50.45
C ILE A 4 15.13 -6.64 49.19
N CYS A 5 14.17 -7.57 49.23
CA CYS A 5 13.32 -7.88 48.07
C CYS A 5 12.23 -6.84 47.77
N THR A 6 11.81 -6.04 48.74
CA THR A 6 10.73 -5.06 48.54
C THR A 6 11.22 -3.71 48.01
N LEU A 7 12.50 -3.39 48.22
CA LEU A 7 13.08 -2.11 47.81
C LEU A 7 13.36 -2.05 46.29
N THR A 8 13.68 -3.19 45.67
CA THR A 8 13.97 -3.27 44.22
C THR A 8 12.72 -3.17 43.35
N ALA A 9 11.55 -3.61 43.84
CA ALA A 9 10.29 -3.56 43.11
C ALA A 9 9.71 -2.13 42.97
N ILE A 10 10.01 -1.23 43.91
CA ILE A 10 9.53 0.15 43.88
C ILE A 10 10.40 1.01 42.94
N LEU A 11 11.69 0.71 42.85
CA LEU A 11 12.61 1.48 42.01
C LEU A 11 12.38 1.26 40.50
N THR A 12 11.94 0.07 40.09
CA THR A 12 11.63 -0.23 38.67
C THR A 12 10.33 0.42 38.19
N LEU A 13 9.37 0.66 39.09
CA LEU A 13 8.09 1.31 38.76
C LEU A 13 8.23 2.81 38.45
N ILE A 14 9.29 3.47 38.94
CA ILE A 14 9.52 4.91 38.72
C ILE A 14 10.12 5.20 37.34
N PHE A 15 10.86 4.25 36.75
CA PHE A 15 11.52 4.47 35.45
C PHE A 15 10.60 4.32 34.22
N ILE A 16 9.38 3.79 34.38
CA ILE A 16 8.47 3.55 33.25
C ILE A 16 7.71 4.83 32.83
N SER A 17 7.62 5.86 33.67
CA SER A 17 6.74 7.01 33.42
C SER A 17 7.37 8.19 32.65
N ALA A 18 8.68 8.17 32.36
CA ALA A 18 9.36 9.34 31.77
C ALA A 18 9.42 9.35 30.22
N GLY A 19 8.89 8.35 29.52
CA GLY A 19 9.16 8.14 28.09
C GLY A 19 8.22 8.79 27.07
N SER A 20 7.07 9.35 27.46
CA SER A 20 5.95 9.51 26.51
C SER A 20 5.56 10.92 26.11
N LEU A 21 6.48 11.90 26.04
CA LEU A 21 6.07 13.26 25.62
C LEU A 21 7.10 14.02 24.79
N TYR A 22 7.58 13.44 23.69
CA TYR A 22 8.23 14.24 22.63
C TYR A 22 7.84 13.72 21.25
N ALA A 23 6.84 14.37 20.65
CA ALA A 23 6.77 14.67 19.21
C ALA A 23 5.39 15.24 18.88
N LYS A 24 5.21 16.56 18.90
CA LYS A 24 4.02 17.16 18.26
C LYS A 24 4.24 18.47 17.50
N GLU A 25 5.42 19.08 17.52
CA GLU A 25 5.54 20.48 17.04
C GLU A 25 6.36 20.67 15.75
N PHE A 26 6.62 19.64 14.94
CA PHE A 26 7.43 19.80 13.71
C PHE A 26 6.67 19.76 12.38
N TYR A 27 5.33 19.80 12.40
CA TYR A 27 4.54 19.70 11.15
C TYR A 27 3.99 21.03 10.61
N LEU A 28 4.25 22.16 11.26
CA LEU A 28 3.56 23.42 10.88
C LEU A 28 4.22 24.22 9.76
N ASN A 29 5.41 23.88 9.26
CA ASN A 29 6.12 24.70 8.26
C ASN A 29 6.85 23.90 7.17
N LEU A 30 6.24 22.85 6.59
CA LEU A 30 6.77 22.31 5.33
C LEU A 30 6.34 23.21 4.16
N PRO A 31 7.27 23.67 3.31
CA PRO A 31 6.91 24.35 2.08
C PRO A 31 6.09 23.41 1.21
N LEU A 32 4.91 23.87 0.78
CA LEU A 32 4.04 23.11 -0.10
C LEU A 32 4.79 22.77 -1.40
N PRO A 33 4.67 21.54 -1.92
CA PRO A 33 5.22 21.21 -3.22
C PRO A 33 4.61 22.14 -4.29
N PRO A 34 5.37 22.51 -5.34
CA PRO A 34 4.89 23.39 -6.38
C PRO A 34 3.58 22.86 -6.98
N ASN A 35 2.59 23.75 -7.13
CA ASN A 35 1.31 23.42 -7.71
C ASN A 35 1.51 22.97 -9.16
N THR A 36 1.32 21.69 -9.46
CA THR A 36 1.10 21.29 -10.84
C THR A 36 -0.25 21.87 -11.25
N GLN A 37 -0.19 22.86 -12.16
CA GLN A 37 -1.34 23.39 -12.86
C GLN A 37 -2.12 22.22 -13.47
N TYR A 38 -3.25 21.88 -12.84
CA TYR A 38 -4.19 20.90 -13.36
C TYR A 38 -4.85 21.54 -14.57
N ASN A 39 -4.61 21.00 -15.76
CA ASN A 39 -5.25 21.49 -16.97
C ASN A 39 -6.78 21.44 -16.81
N ASN A 40 -7.40 22.59 -17.02
CA ASN A 40 -8.84 22.85 -16.93
C ASN A 40 -9.61 21.88 -17.83
N VAL A 41 -10.28 20.91 -17.22
CA VAL A 41 -11.30 20.09 -17.89
C VAL A 41 -12.61 20.87 -17.72
N ASN A 42 -12.96 21.58 -18.79
CA ASN A 42 -14.29 22.04 -19.15
C ASN A 42 -15.44 21.55 -18.24
N ASP A 43 -16.05 22.52 -17.56
CA ASP A 43 -17.32 22.38 -16.86
C ASP A 43 -18.43 21.92 -17.83
N ASN A 44 -18.71 20.62 -17.79
CA ASN A 44 -19.98 20.05 -18.22
C ASN A 44 -20.61 19.41 -16.99
N THR A 45 -21.41 20.15 -16.23
CA THR A 45 -22.30 19.60 -15.20
C THR A 45 -23.23 18.53 -15.78
N ILE A 46 -22.78 17.28 -15.77
CA ILE A 46 -23.62 16.11 -15.97
C ILE A 46 -24.00 15.63 -14.57
N ARG A 47 -25.27 15.77 -14.22
CA ARG A 47 -25.86 15.14 -13.02
C ARG A 47 -25.46 13.66 -12.99
N PRO A 48 -25.14 13.06 -11.83
CA PRO A 48 -24.92 11.62 -11.77
C PRO A 48 -26.23 10.93 -12.14
N VAL A 49 -26.32 10.43 -13.37
CA VAL A 49 -27.33 9.45 -13.73
C VAL A 49 -26.99 8.21 -12.90
N PRO A 50 -27.94 7.63 -12.14
CA PRO A 50 -27.72 6.37 -11.45
C PRO A 50 -27.12 5.37 -12.45
N SER A 51 -25.91 4.90 -12.15
CA SER A 51 -25.14 4.03 -13.02
C SER A 51 -25.88 2.70 -13.18
N GLU A 52 -26.75 2.62 -14.19
CA GLU A 52 -27.18 1.33 -14.73
C GLU A 52 -25.92 0.64 -15.23
N LYS A 53 -25.63 -0.48 -14.55
CA LYS A 53 -24.54 -1.42 -14.79
C LYS A 53 -24.58 -1.89 -16.24
N THR A 54 -23.99 -1.10 -17.12
CA THR A 54 -23.71 -1.51 -18.50
C THR A 54 -22.53 -2.45 -18.40
N ALA A 55 -22.79 -3.73 -18.68
CA ALA A 55 -21.78 -4.76 -18.78
C ALA A 55 -20.84 -4.40 -19.94
N GLU A 56 -19.81 -3.64 -19.63
CA GLU A 56 -18.67 -3.41 -20.52
C GLU A 56 -18.03 -4.78 -20.73
N THR A 57 -18.31 -5.37 -21.88
CA THR A 57 -17.68 -6.60 -22.32
C THR A 57 -16.24 -6.22 -22.69
N ALA A 58 -15.39 -6.12 -21.67
CA ALA A 58 -13.96 -6.08 -21.83
C ALA A 58 -13.57 -7.38 -22.51
N LYS A 59 -13.37 -7.31 -23.83
CA LYS A 59 -12.68 -8.34 -24.57
C LYS A 59 -11.29 -8.42 -23.94
N GLU A 60 -11.09 -9.38 -23.03
CA GLU A 60 -9.78 -9.73 -22.50
C GLU A 60 -8.94 -10.18 -23.70
N GLU A 61 -8.22 -9.23 -24.28
CA GLU A 61 -7.21 -9.52 -25.28
C GLU A 61 -6.18 -10.37 -24.56
N LYS A 62 -6.18 -11.66 -24.88
CA LYS A 62 -5.35 -12.69 -24.27
C LYS A 62 -3.91 -12.52 -24.78
N GLN A 63 -3.33 -11.35 -24.56
CA GLN A 63 -1.91 -11.14 -24.77
C GLN A 63 -1.21 -11.96 -23.68
N ASN A 64 -0.40 -12.91 -24.13
CA ASN A 64 0.47 -13.70 -23.27
C ASN A 64 1.65 -12.82 -22.86
N THR A 65 1.35 -11.72 -22.17
CA THR A 65 2.33 -10.76 -21.71
C THR A 65 2.97 -11.32 -20.47
N THR A 66 4.29 -11.54 -20.52
CA THR A 66 5.09 -11.84 -19.34
C THR A 66 4.81 -10.79 -18.27
N LEU A 67 4.56 -11.23 -17.04
CA LEU A 67 4.34 -10.31 -15.93
C LEU A 67 5.70 -9.76 -15.50
N SER A 68 5.86 -8.44 -15.55
CA SER A 68 7.06 -7.76 -15.06
C SER A 68 6.67 -6.78 -13.96
N LEU A 69 7.24 -7.02 -12.77
CA LEU A 69 7.09 -6.13 -11.63
C LEU A 69 8.07 -4.97 -11.77
N GLN A 70 7.53 -3.77 -11.90
CA GLN A 70 8.32 -2.54 -12.08
C GLN A 70 8.60 -1.86 -10.75
N GLY A 71 7.71 -2.00 -9.77
CA GLY A 71 7.91 -1.39 -8.46
C GLY A 71 6.84 -1.75 -7.46
N ILE A 72 7.14 -1.45 -6.21
CA ILE A 72 6.24 -1.58 -5.07
C ILE A 72 6.19 -0.22 -4.39
N ILE A 73 4.98 0.25 -4.11
CA ILE A 73 4.69 1.56 -3.53
C ILE A 73 4.06 1.31 -2.16
N LYS A 74 4.68 1.83 -1.11
CA LYS A 74 4.09 1.87 0.23
C LYS A 74 3.15 3.06 0.35
N VAL A 75 1.88 2.82 0.66
CA VAL A 75 0.87 3.85 0.88
C VAL A 75 0.33 3.67 2.29
N SER A 76 0.70 4.59 3.18
CA SER A 76 0.42 4.49 4.62
C SER A 76 0.95 3.17 5.21
N ASN A 77 0.06 2.21 5.50
CA ASN A 77 0.40 0.90 6.06
C ASN A 77 0.29 -0.25 5.06
N ASP A 78 -0.11 0.02 3.82
CA ASP A 78 -0.32 -0.99 2.79
C ASP A 78 0.72 -0.88 1.67
N TYR A 79 0.89 -1.97 0.92
CA TYR A 79 1.70 -2.00 -0.29
C TYR A 79 0.83 -2.15 -1.53
N THR A 80 1.27 -1.49 -2.61
CA THR A 80 0.64 -1.55 -3.93
C THR A 80 1.70 -1.84 -4.98
N ALA A 81 1.41 -2.69 -5.96
CA ALA A 81 2.38 -3.12 -6.97
C ALA A 81 2.15 -2.41 -8.31
N LEU A 82 3.23 -1.99 -8.98
CA LEU A 82 3.21 -1.54 -10.37
C LEU A 82 3.63 -2.72 -11.26
N ILE A 83 2.65 -3.37 -11.89
CA ILE A 83 2.86 -4.54 -12.76
C ILE A 83 2.37 -4.17 -14.16
N ASN A 84 3.21 -4.39 -15.17
CA ASN A 84 2.91 -4.06 -16.57
C ASN A 84 2.36 -2.62 -16.76
N GLY A 85 2.90 -1.65 -16.02
CA GLY A 85 2.53 -0.24 -16.09
C GLY A 85 1.23 0.12 -15.37
N ARG A 86 0.62 -0.82 -14.64
CA ARG A 86 -0.65 -0.63 -13.92
C ARG A 86 -0.48 -0.87 -12.42
N ILE A 87 -1.20 -0.09 -11.64
CA ILE A 87 -1.20 -0.18 -10.17
C ILE A 87 -2.21 -1.27 -9.77
N HIS A 88 -1.75 -2.19 -8.92
CA HIS A 88 -2.54 -3.33 -8.46
C HIS A 88 -2.41 -3.52 -6.95
N LYS A 89 -3.50 -3.97 -6.33
CA LYS A 89 -3.62 -4.24 -4.89
C LYS A 89 -3.77 -5.72 -4.61
N THR A 90 -3.56 -6.11 -3.36
CA THR A 90 -3.85 -7.46 -2.87
C THR A 90 -5.29 -7.85 -3.22
N GLY A 91 -5.45 -9.05 -3.79
CA GLY A 91 -6.75 -9.57 -4.24
C GLY A 91 -7.06 -9.31 -5.71
N ASP A 92 -6.36 -8.39 -6.37
CA ASP A 92 -6.56 -8.12 -7.80
C ASP A 92 -6.22 -9.34 -8.65
N LYS A 93 -6.85 -9.41 -9.83
CA LYS A 93 -6.60 -10.44 -10.84
C LYS A 93 -5.93 -9.81 -12.05
N ILE A 94 -4.81 -10.38 -12.47
CA ILE A 94 -4.03 -9.97 -13.65
C ILE A 94 -3.90 -11.19 -14.55
N ASN A 95 -4.51 -11.16 -15.73
CA ASN A 95 -4.65 -12.33 -16.59
C ASN A 95 -5.27 -13.52 -15.83
N SER A 96 -4.52 -14.62 -15.65
CA SER A 96 -4.95 -15.79 -14.88
C SER A 96 -4.35 -15.86 -13.47
N TYR A 97 -3.61 -14.83 -13.04
CA TYR A 97 -2.99 -14.76 -11.73
C TYR A 97 -3.83 -13.92 -10.77
N ARG A 98 -3.90 -14.34 -9.51
CA ARG A 98 -4.45 -13.56 -8.40
C ARG A 98 -3.30 -13.10 -7.50
N ILE A 99 -3.28 -11.82 -7.13
CA ILE A 99 -2.35 -11.29 -6.15
C ILE A 99 -2.77 -11.75 -4.76
N ILE A 100 -1.89 -12.48 -4.09
CA ILE A 100 -2.10 -13.04 -2.76
C ILE A 100 -1.52 -12.12 -1.68
N SER A 101 -0.31 -11.61 -1.89
CA SER A 101 0.32 -10.60 -1.03
C SER A 101 1.21 -9.67 -1.84
N ILE A 102 1.42 -8.48 -1.31
CA ILE A 102 2.39 -7.50 -1.78
C ILE A 102 3.20 -7.13 -0.55
N ASP A 103 4.47 -7.48 -0.57
CA ASP A 103 5.43 -7.17 0.48
C ASP A 103 6.39 -6.08 -0.02
N SER A 104 7.39 -5.68 0.76
CA SER A 104 8.29 -4.58 0.34
C SER A 104 9.16 -4.93 -0.88
N ASP A 105 9.44 -6.22 -1.07
CA ASP A 105 10.48 -6.68 -2.00
C ASP A 105 9.93 -7.53 -3.14
N ASN A 106 8.75 -8.14 -2.93
CA ASN A 106 8.16 -9.08 -3.86
C ASN A 106 6.63 -9.04 -3.86
N VAL A 107 6.06 -9.61 -4.93
CA VAL A 107 4.63 -9.84 -5.08
C VAL A 107 4.37 -11.33 -5.23
N LEU A 108 3.51 -11.88 -4.37
CA LEU A 108 3.10 -13.28 -4.44
C LEU A 108 1.82 -13.42 -5.27
N LEU A 109 1.91 -14.18 -6.35
CA LEU A 109 0.81 -14.48 -7.27
C LEU A 109 0.41 -15.96 -7.16
N SER A 110 -0.86 -16.23 -7.43
CA SER A 110 -1.39 -17.61 -7.53
C SER A 110 -2.13 -17.82 -8.85
N LYS A 111 -1.88 -18.96 -9.50
CA LYS A 111 -2.59 -19.43 -10.70
C LYS A 111 -2.79 -20.93 -10.61
N ASN A 112 -4.05 -21.38 -10.60
CA ASN A 112 -4.43 -22.81 -10.55
C ASN A 112 -3.74 -23.59 -9.42
N GLY A 113 -3.55 -22.97 -8.24
CA GLY A 113 -2.89 -23.58 -7.09
C GLY A 113 -1.36 -23.43 -7.07
N ASN A 114 -0.73 -23.05 -8.20
CA ASN A 114 0.69 -22.75 -8.25
C ASN A 114 0.96 -21.31 -7.78
N ARG A 115 2.08 -21.13 -7.06
CA ARG A 115 2.53 -19.82 -6.61
C ARG A 115 3.72 -19.34 -7.44
N VAL A 116 3.75 -18.04 -7.72
CA VAL A 116 4.84 -17.36 -8.43
C VAL A 116 5.16 -16.09 -7.67
N GLU A 117 6.45 -15.84 -7.46
CA GLU A 117 6.93 -14.59 -6.87
C GLU A 117 7.51 -13.72 -7.97
N LEU A 118 7.13 -12.46 -7.98
CA LEU A 118 7.74 -11.45 -8.84
C LEU A 118 8.64 -10.56 -8.01
N TYR A 119 9.81 -10.25 -8.57
CA TYR A 119 10.81 -9.35 -8.02
C TYR A 119 11.05 -8.23 -9.02
N VAL A 120 11.42 -7.05 -8.52
CA VAL A 120 11.77 -5.92 -9.38
C VAL A 120 13.06 -6.23 -10.15
N GLY A 121 13.06 -6.00 -11.46
CA GLY A 121 14.24 -6.15 -12.31
C GLY A 121 14.70 -7.60 -12.54
N LYS A 122 13.81 -8.57 -12.33
CA LYS A 122 14.07 -9.99 -12.60
C LYS A 122 13.05 -10.52 -13.59
N ASP A 123 13.51 -10.82 -14.81
CA ASP A 123 12.73 -11.35 -15.93
C ASP A 123 12.82 -12.87 -16.01
#